data_AF-A0A0K2DSX7-F1
#
_entry.id   AF-A0A0K2DSX7-F1
#
_cell.length_a   1.000
_cell.length_b   1.000
_cell.length_c   1.000
_cell.angle_alpha   90.00
_cell.angle_beta   90.00
_cell.angle_gamma   90.00
#
_symmetry.space_group_name_H-M   'P 1'
#
loop_
_entity.id
_entity.type
_entity.pdbx_description
1 polymer ?
#
loop_
_entity_poly.entity_id
_entity_poly.type
_entity_poly.pdbx_seq_one_letter_code
_entity_poly.pdbx_strand_id
1 'polypeptide(L)'
;MVHNARVSSFECPFSQNSMTESPSPEESTQTSTASSTMNTASEAMSDSSTGTSMETETASTTVKTEMTESTPTTGSTSSSTEKSSEPSTAPTTTSSGATIPKAMDEAFRNKTITAHNYRRSRLAQGLVKDKSGNDMPSASNMLMMQYSPSLELTAISSATRCSSEPISGLPYFEMVENMYMVPKSEAQNPEEAIIVAIKHWWSQIRVVGGVEDLTFTRNDINEPISWFTRMAWATTQEVGCGVFSCENNQWSAVCRYSTGGNRINEQIYEKGTPCSACPTADSLCNTDKLCAPPGSAT
;
A
#
# COMPACT_ATOMS: atom_id res chain seq x y z
N MET A 1 -11.30 -9.71 -49.86
CA MET A 1 -10.59 -8.47 -49.50
C MET A 1 -10.06 -8.65 -48.08
N VAL A 2 -8.76 -8.91 -47.95
CA VAL A 2 -8.07 -9.17 -46.68
C VAL A 2 -7.49 -7.83 -46.20
N HIS A 3 -7.91 -7.35 -45.03
CA HIS A 3 -7.33 -6.15 -44.41
C HIS A 3 -6.18 -6.57 -43.51
N ASN A 4 -4.98 -6.10 -43.87
CA ASN A 4 -3.71 -6.35 -43.21
C ASN A 4 -3.43 -5.18 -42.25
N ALA A 5 -3.51 -5.40 -40.94
CA ALA A 5 -3.17 -4.38 -39.94
C ALA A 5 -1.73 -4.60 -39.48
N ARG A 6 -0.86 -3.62 -39.79
CA ARG A 6 0.54 -3.56 -39.34
C ARG A 6 0.61 -3.35 -37.82
N VAL A 7 1.35 -4.21 -37.15
CA VAL A 7 1.81 -4.03 -35.77
C VAL A 7 3.00 -3.06 -35.79
N SER A 8 2.88 -1.92 -35.10
CA SER A 8 3.97 -0.97 -34.87
C SER A 8 4.64 -1.30 -33.53
N SER A 9 5.84 -1.86 -33.60
CA SER A 9 6.74 -2.06 -32.47
C SER A 9 7.24 -0.71 -31.96
N PHE A 10 6.91 -0.37 -30.72
CA PHE A 10 7.53 0.74 -29.99
C PHE A 10 8.67 0.20 -29.14
N GLU A 11 9.91 0.49 -29.55
CA GLU A 11 11.12 0.30 -28.75
C GLU A 11 11.25 1.47 -27.75
N CYS A 12 11.48 1.17 -26.47
CA CYS A 12 11.88 2.15 -25.47
C CYS A 12 13.42 2.32 -25.50
N PRO A 13 13.96 3.54 -25.60
CA PRO A 13 15.41 3.74 -25.59
C PRO A 13 15.97 3.62 -24.16
N PHE A 14 16.92 2.70 -24.01
CA PHE A 14 17.74 2.47 -22.82
C PHE A 14 18.82 3.56 -22.74
N SER A 15 18.81 4.40 -21.72
CA SER A 15 19.97 5.26 -21.38
C SER A 15 20.71 4.63 -20.21
N GLN A 16 21.84 3.99 -20.50
CA GLN A 16 22.82 3.64 -19.49
C GLN A 16 23.50 4.94 -19.03
N ASN A 17 23.56 5.19 -17.72
CA ASN A 17 24.69 5.95 -17.20
C ASN A 17 25.16 5.38 -15.86
N SER A 18 26.46 5.13 -15.85
CA SER A 18 27.27 4.48 -14.83
C SER A 18 27.38 5.34 -13.57
N MET A 19 27.26 4.70 -12.42
CA MET A 19 27.56 5.30 -11.11
C MET A 19 29.08 5.27 -10.87
N THR A 20 29.71 6.43 -10.76
CA THR A 20 30.96 6.61 -9.99
C THR A 20 31.06 8.05 -9.52
N GLU A 21 30.83 8.30 -8.23
CA GLU A 21 31.62 9.30 -7.49
C GLU A 21 31.57 9.03 -5.99
N SER A 22 32.75 8.85 -5.40
CA SER A 22 33.03 8.82 -3.97
C SER A 22 33.27 10.25 -3.45
N PRO A 23 33.18 10.48 -2.13
CA PRO A 23 32.99 11.81 -1.55
C PRO A 23 34.30 12.55 -1.28
N SER A 24 34.24 13.88 -1.22
CA SER A 24 35.30 14.77 -0.71
C SER A 24 34.68 15.78 0.29
N PRO A 25 35.44 16.23 1.31
CA PRO A 25 34.90 16.57 2.62
C PRO A 25 34.60 18.07 2.82
N GLU A 26 33.81 18.32 3.87
CA GLU A 26 33.55 19.62 4.47
C GLU A 26 34.82 20.29 5.02
N GLU A 27 34.94 21.60 4.81
CA GLU A 27 35.76 22.47 5.66
C GLU A 27 34.96 23.73 6.03
N SER A 28 34.96 24.00 7.33
CA SER A 28 34.45 25.18 8.04
C SER A 28 35.07 26.50 7.56
N THR A 29 34.42 27.66 7.75
CA THR A 29 34.75 28.67 8.81
C THR A 29 33.88 29.95 8.66
N GLN A 30 33.20 30.31 9.76
CA GLN A 30 32.92 31.62 10.38
C GLN A 30 32.62 32.95 9.61
N THR A 31 31.46 33.50 9.98
CA THR A 31 31.20 34.85 10.57
C THR A 31 31.47 36.12 9.75
N SER A 32 30.41 36.92 9.51
CA SER A 32 30.41 38.35 9.85
C SER A 32 28.99 38.91 10.03
N THR A 33 28.87 39.72 11.07
CA THR A 33 27.75 40.54 11.52
C THR A 33 27.54 41.80 10.67
N ALA A 34 26.29 42.21 10.43
CA ALA A 34 25.91 43.62 10.45
C ALA A 34 24.40 43.80 10.68
N SER A 35 24.10 44.69 11.62
CA SER A 35 22.79 45.14 12.09
C SER A 35 22.27 46.29 11.22
N SER A 36 20.95 46.39 11.03
CA SER A 36 20.27 47.70 11.06
C SER A 36 18.77 47.54 11.33
N THR A 37 18.29 48.50 12.11
CA THR A 37 17.01 48.62 12.82
C THR A 37 15.94 49.38 12.03
N MET A 38 14.68 49.01 12.30
CA MET A 38 13.46 49.82 12.45
C MET A 38 12.97 50.73 11.30
N ASN A 39 11.71 50.54 10.92
CA ASN A 39 10.72 51.61 11.13
C ASN A 39 9.26 51.10 11.19
N THR A 40 8.49 51.84 11.96
CA THR A 40 7.13 51.62 12.47
C THR A 40 6.17 52.64 11.84
N ALA A 41 4.88 52.28 11.70
CA ALA A 41 3.64 53.10 11.67
C ALA A 41 2.61 52.32 10.82
N SER A 42 1.45 51.83 11.27
CA SER A 42 0.36 52.30 12.15
C SER A 42 -0.43 53.51 11.62
N GLU A 43 -1.68 53.25 11.23
CA GLU A 43 -2.97 53.91 11.55
C GLU A 43 -4.02 53.43 10.51
N ALA A 44 -5.10 52.70 10.81
CA ALA A 44 -6.24 52.86 11.73
C ALA A 44 -7.37 53.77 11.21
N MET A 45 -8.59 53.20 11.11
CA MET A 45 -9.93 53.73 11.50
C MET A 45 -11.04 52.90 10.80
N SER A 46 -11.82 52.06 11.53
CA SER A 46 -13.11 52.32 12.24
C SER A 46 -14.26 52.61 11.27
N ASP A 47 -15.46 52.00 11.31
CA ASP A 47 -16.44 51.79 12.40
C ASP A 47 -17.49 50.75 11.86
N SER A 48 -17.94 49.70 12.56
CA SER A 48 -18.82 49.55 13.74
C SER A 48 -20.33 49.44 13.48
N SER A 49 -20.93 48.55 14.29
CA SER A 49 -22.34 48.45 14.72
C SER A 49 -23.27 47.61 13.82
N THR A 50 -24.18 46.73 14.29
CA THR A 50 -24.60 46.22 15.62
C THR A 50 -25.67 45.14 15.39
N GLY A 51 -25.92 44.26 16.37
CA GLY A 51 -27.18 43.53 16.54
C GLY A 51 -27.01 42.02 16.73
N THR A 52 -26.69 41.54 17.93
CA THR A 52 -27.61 41.09 19.00
C THR A 52 -27.84 39.56 18.99
N SER A 53 -27.51 39.02 20.16
CA SER A 53 -27.68 37.67 20.73
C SER A 53 -29.05 37.01 20.58
N MET A 54 -29.05 35.67 20.59
CA MET A 54 -29.90 34.87 21.49
C MET A 54 -29.29 33.47 21.69
N GLU A 55 -28.94 33.17 22.93
CA GLU A 55 -28.69 31.83 23.45
C GLU A 55 -30.02 31.09 23.63
N THR A 56 -30.00 29.77 23.45
CA THR A 56 -30.86 28.85 24.21
C THR A 56 -30.13 27.53 24.39
N GLU A 57 -29.76 27.25 25.64
CA GLU A 57 -29.49 25.91 26.15
C GLU A 57 -30.79 25.07 26.09
N THR A 58 -30.68 23.76 25.85
CA THR A 58 -31.58 22.78 26.48
C THR A 58 -30.88 21.43 26.65
N ALA A 59 -30.61 21.13 27.92
CA ALA A 59 -30.66 19.87 28.65
C ALA A 59 -30.40 18.51 27.97
N SER A 60 -29.39 17.86 28.53
CA SER A 60 -29.19 16.43 28.79
C SER A 60 -30.46 15.60 29.05
N THR A 61 -30.48 14.35 28.55
CA THR A 61 -31.21 13.24 29.18
C THR A 61 -30.40 11.96 29.10
N THR A 62 -29.92 11.56 30.27
CA THR A 62 -29.30 10.29 30.62
C THR A 62 -30.33 9.15 30.52
N VAL A 63 -30.00 8.06 29.84
CA VAL A 63 -30.67 6.76 30.06
C VAL A 63 -29.65 5.84 30.71
N LYS A 64 -29.79 5.68 32.03
CA LYS A 64 -29.24 4.55 32.79
C LYS A 64 -30.15 3.35 32.57
N THR A 65 -29.57 2.21 32.23
CA THR A 65 -30.19 0.92 32.51
C THR A 65 -29.11 0.03 33.12
N GLU A 66 -29.31 -0.29 34.39
CA GLU A 66 -28.55 -1.23 35.19
C GLU A 66 -29.45 -2.45 35.46
N MET A 67 -28.81 -3.55 35.89
CA MET A 67 -29.33 -4.87 36.30
C MET A 67 -29.29 -5.92 35.17
N THR A 68 -28.71 -7.10 35.33
CA THR A 68 -28.45 -7.84 36.59
C THR A 68 -27.43 -8.94 36.38
N GLU A 69 -26.60 -9.09 37.39
CA GLU A 69 -25.71 -10.21 37.70
C GLU A 69 -26.51 -11.47 38.06
N SER A 70 -26.02 -12.64 37.61
CA SER A 70 -26.39 -13.92 38.21
C SER A 70 -25.26 -14.95 38.01
N THR A 71 -24.51 -15.18 39.09
CA THR A 71 -23.88 -16.48 39.43
C THR A 71 -24.51 -16.89 40.78
N PRO A 72 -24.73 -18.18 41.11
CA PRO A 72 -23.66 -19.13 41.52
C PRO A 72 -23.96 -20.57 40.97
N THR A 73 -23.16 -21.64 41.05
CA THR A 73 -22.44 -22.24 42.19
C THR A 73 -21.61 -23.45 41.67
N THR A 74 -20.33 -23.48 42.04
CA THR A 74 -19.50 -24.57 42.59
C THR A 74 -19.77 -26.06 42.26
N GLY A 75 -18.70 -26.79 41.91
CA GLY A 75 -18.65 -28.26 41.99
C GLY A 75 -17.32 -28.93 41.60
N SER A 76 -16.36 -28.95 42.54
CA SER A 76 -15.25 -29.92 42.79
C SER A 76 -14.42 -30.58 41.68
N THR A 77 -13.12 -30.26 41.72
CA THR A 77 -11.95 -31.14 41.93
C THR A 77 -12.10 -32.65 41.69
N SER A 78 -11.25 -33.21 40.81
CA SER A 78 -10.28 -34.28 41.17
C SER A 78 -9.29 -34.61 40.06
N SER A 79 -8.03 -34.74 40.50
CA SER A 79 -6.88 -35.28 39.78
C SER A 79 -6.96 -36.80 39.70
N SER A 80 -6.52 -37.41 38.59
CA SER A 80 -5.66 -38.61 38.62
C SER A 80 -5.10 -38.96 37.23
N THR A 81 -3.96 -39.64 37.33
CA THR A 81 -2.88 -39.95 36.38
C THR A 81 -3.15 -41.10 35.39
N GLU A 82 -2.43 -41.02 34.25
CA GLU A 82 -1.86 -42.06 33.39
C GLU A 82 -2.70 -43.30 32.99
N LYS A 83 -2.83 -43.52 31.66
CA LYS A 83 -2.30 -44.74 31.02
C LYS A 83 -2.23 -44.65 29.49
N SER A 84 -1.05 -45.01 28.98
CA SER A 84 -0.68 -45.32 27.60
C SER A 84 -1.63 -46.29 26.89
N SER A 85 -2.04 -45.96 25.66
CA SER A 85 -2.23 -46.91 24.55
C SER A 85 -2.40 -46.17 23.20
N GLU A 86 -1.55 -46.53 22.23
CA GLU A 86 -1.65 -46.27 20.78
C GLU A 86 -1.83 -47.64 20.08
N PRO A 87 -2.28 -47.79 18.81
CA PRO A 87 -2.79 -46.82 17.83
C PRO A 87 -4.22 -47.11 17.36
N SER A 88 -4.93 -46.08 16.90
CA SER A 88 -6.03 -46.29 15.94
C SER A 88 -5.95 -45.25 14.84
N THR A 89 -5.55 -45.73 13.67
CA THR A 89 -5.44 -45.03 12.41
C THR A 89 -6.85 -44.63 11.93
N ALA A 90 -7.24 -43.38 12.16
CA ALA A 90 -8.38 -42.76 11.49
C ALA A 90 -7.85 -41.72 10.48
N PRO A 91 -8.28 -41.78 9.20
CA PRO A 91 -7.70 -40.95 8.15
C PRO A 91 -8.11 -39.50 8.31
N THR A 92 -7.13 -38.62 8.43
CA THR A 92 -7.28 -37.16 8.35
C THR A 92 -7.94 -36.81 7.02
N THR A 93 -9.15 -36.27 7.13
CA THR A 93 -9.93 -35.71 6.03
C THR A 93 -9.15 -34.59 5.35
N THR A 94 -9.02 -34.75 4.03
CA THR A 94 -8.39 -33.89 3.03
C THR A 94 -8.73 -32.40 3.19
N SER A 95 -7.72 -31.59 3.56
CA SER A 95 -7.67 -30.19 3.19
C SER A 95 -6.89 -30.07 1.88
N SER A 96 -7.50 -29.45 0.88
CA SER A 96 -6.94 -29.20 -0.44
C SER A 96 -5.66 -28.36 -0.35
N GLY A 97 -4.51 -29.04 -0.26
CA GLY A 97 -3.18 -28.43 -0.24
C GLY A 97 -2.79 -27.90 -1.60
N ALA A 98 -3.12 -26.63 -1.89
CA ALA A 98 -2.43 -25.89 -2.93
C ALA A 98 -0.95 -25.81 -2.53
N THR A 99 -0.09 -26.56 -3.22
CA THR A 99 1.35 -26.54 -2.95
C THR A 99 1.89 -25.21 -3.44
N ILE A 100 2.41 -24.38 -2.52
CA ILE A 100 3.08 -23.13 -2.89
C ILE A 100 4.30 -23.48 -3.77
N PRO A 101 4.43 -22.92 -4.98
CA PRO A 101 5.59 -23.17 -5.82
C PRO A 101 6.87 -22.83 -5.06
N LYS A 102 7.89 -23.70 -5.13
CA LYS A 102 9.20 -23.50 -4.48
C LYS A 102 9.81 -22.11 -4.77
N ALA A 103 9.49 -21.53 -5.92
CA ALA A 103 9.97 -20.22 -6.32
C ALA A 103 9.38 -19.04 -5.51
N MET A 104 8.26 -19.23 -4.80
CA MET A 104 7.68 -18.24 -3.88
C MET A 104 8.22 -18.47 -2.47
N ASP A 105 9.55 -18.45 -2.35
CA ASP A 105 10.24 -18.63 -1.07
C ASP A 105 10.28 -17.34 -0.24
N GLU A 106 10.94 -17.37 0.91
CA GLU A 106 11.04 -16.22 1.79
C GLU A 106 11.79 -15.03 1.14
N ALA A 107 12.79 -15.30 0.29
CA ALA A 107 13.50 -14.24 -0.42
C ALA A 107 12.59 -13.50 -1.41
N PHE A 108 11.75 -14.25 -2.14
CA PHE A 108 10.72 -13.67 -3.01
C PHE A 108 9.75 -12.78 -2.22
N ARG A 109 9.24 -13.27 -1.09
CA ARG A 109 8.29 -12.53 -0.23
C ARG A 109 8.91 -11.25 0.31
N ASN A 110 10.12 -11.35 0.86
CA ASN A 110 10.85 -10.21 1.44
C ASN A 110 11.16 -9.13 0.41
N LYS A 111 11.62 -9.51 -0.80
CA LYS A 111 11.85 -8.55 -1.89
C LYS A 111 10.56 -7.88 -2.35
N THR A 112 9.48 -8.65 -2.43
CA THR A 112 8.16 -8.15 -2.82
C THR A 112 7.64 -7.11 -1.83
N ILE A 113 7.60 -7.42 -0.54
CA ILE A 113 7.08 -6.48 0.48
C ILE A 113 7.99 -5.26 0.65
N THR A 114 9.31 -5.46 0.61
CA THR A 114 10.29 -4.38 0.67
C THR A 114 10.12 -3.41 -0.50
N ALA A 115 9.93 -3.93 -1.72
CA ALA A 115 9.75 -3.09 -2.89
C ALA A 115 8.46 -2.25 -2.84
N HIS A 116 7.38 -2.77 -2.27
CA HIS A 116 6.14 -2.04 -2.03
C HIS A 116 6.33 -0.95 -0.96
N ASN A 117 6.83 -1.32 0.22
CA ASN A 117 6.99 -0.38 1.33
C ASN A 117 8.03 0.71 1.03
N TYR A 118 9.12 0.40 0.32
CA TYR A 118 10.07 1.41 -0.16
C TYR A 118 9.39 2.49 -1.01
N ARG A 119 8.51 2.07 -1.93
CA ARG A 119 7.75 2.99 -2.80
C ARG A 119 6.75 3.83 -2.01
N ARG A 120 6.00 3.20 -1.10
CA ARG A 120 5.06 3.87 -0.20
C ARG A 120 5.76 4.88 0.70
N SER A 121 6.93 4.54 1.24
CA SER A 121 7.76 5.42 2.07
C SER A 121 8.22 6.65 1.27
N ARG A 122 8.72 6.44 0.05
CA ARG A 122 9.11 7.53 -0.86
C ARG A 122 7.93 8.45 -1.18
N LEU A 123 6.74 7.89 -1.42
CA LEU A 123 5.52 8.67 -1.67
C LEU A 123 5.10 9.46 -0.42
N ALA A 124 5.11 8.81 0.74
CA ALA A 124 4.74 9.45 2.00
C ALA A 124 5.62 10.66 2.30
N GLN A 125 6.90 10.62 1.92
CA GLN A 125 7.85 11.72 2.08
C GLN A 125 7.81 12.77 0.95
N GLY A 126 6.92 12.64 -0.03
CA GLY A 126 6.82 13.57 -1.16
C GLY A 126 7.99 13.46 -2.15
N LEU A 127 8.64 12.30 -2.24
CA LEU A 127 9.84 12.06 -3.06
C LEU A 127 9.55 11.32 -4.38
N VAL A 128 8.28 11.32 -4.81
CA VAL A 128 7.79 10.67 -6.02
C VAL A 128 7.28 11.74 -6.96
N LYS A 129 7.77 11.72 -8.20
CA LYS A 129 7.34 12.64 -9.24
C LYS A 129 6.09 12.15 -9.98
N ASP A 130 5.21 13.07 -10.34
CA ASP A 130 4.14 12.84 -11.31
C ASP A 130 4.65 12.91 -12.76
N LYS A 131 3.73 12.78 -13.72
CA LYS A 131 4.00 12.91 -15.16
C LYS A 131 4.50 14.30 -15.58
N SER A 132 4.09 15.34 -14.86
CA SER A 132 4.49 16.73 -15.10
C SER A 132 5.87 17.05 -14.49
N GLY A 133 6.45 16.12 -13.72
CA GLY A 133 7.72 16.32 -13.01
C GLY A 133 7.58 17.03 -11.67
N ASN A 134 6.34 17.25 -11.20
CA ASN A 134 6.07 17.82 -9.88
C ASN A 134 6.19 16.74 -8.79
N ASP A 135 6.57 17.13 -7.58
CA ASP A 135 6.51 16.22 -6.43
C ASP A 135 5.05 15.93 -6.07
N MET A 136 4.73 14.65 -5.91
CA MET A 136 3.49 14.22 -5.31
C MET A 136 3.43 14.72 -3.85
N PRO A 137 2.26 15.16 -3.36
CA PRO A 137 2.10 15.57 -1.96
C PRO A 137 2.53 14.47 -0.99
N SER A 138 3.13 14.85 0.14
CA SER A 138 3.44 13.92 1.23
C SER A 138 2.16 13.33 1.84
N ALA A 139 2.26 12.11 2.38
CA ALA A 139 1.12 11.38 2.93
C ALA A 139 1.19 11.29 4.46
N SER A 140 0.14 11.72 5.15
CA SER A 140 0.08 11.72 6.62
C SER A 140 -0.34 10.38 7.23
N ASN A 141 -1.00 9.51 6.46
CA ASN A 141 -1.68 8.31 6.94
C ASN A 141 -1.23 7.00 6.26
N MET A 142 -0.09 7.01 5.57
CA MET A 142 0.38 5.86 4.77
C MET A 142 0.75 4.66 5.64
N LEU A 143 -0.01 3.58 5.58
CA LEU A 143 0.29 2.35 6.31
C LEU A 143 1.51 1.61 5.72
N MET A 144 2.29 0.97 6.59
CA MET A 144 3.21 -0.09 6.19
C MET A 144 2.41 -1.34 5.83
N MET A 145 2.64 -1.88 4.63
CA MET A 145 2.04 -3.15 4.24
C MET A 145 2.76 -4.32 4.92
N GLN A 146 2.02 -5.37 5.24
CA GLN A 146 2.51 -6.68 5.67
C GLN A 146 2.33 -7.70 4.54
N TYR A 147 3.19 -8.72 4.50
CA TYR A 147 3.05 -9.79 3.51
C TYR A 147 2.04 -10.83 3.99
N SER A 148 1.10 -11.21 3.13
CA SER A 148 0.00 -12.12 3.48
C SER A 148 0.10 -13.42 2.67
N PRO A 149 0.43 -14.56 3.31
CA PRO A 149 0.47 -15.86 2.64
C PRO A 149 -0.89 -16.30 2.06
N SER A 150 -2.00 -15.87 2.66
CA SER A 150 -3.34 -16.17 2.13
C SER A 150 -3.61 -15.43 0.82
N LEU A 151 -3.19 -14.16 0.71
CA LEU A 151 -3.25 -13.42 -0.55
C LEU A 151 -2.31 -14.02 -1.60
N GLU A 152 -1.10 -14.45 -1.21
CA GLU A 152 -0.14 -15.14 -2.10
C GLU A 152 -0.76 -16.38 -2.74
N LEU A 153 -1.41 -17.26 -1.96
CA LEU A 153 -2.05 -18.47 -2.48
C LEU A 153 -3.06 -18.17 -3.59
N THR A 154 -3.87 -17.14 -3.40
CA THR A 154 -4.88 -16.76 -4.39
C THR A 154 -4.29 -15.96 -5.56
N ALA A 155 -3.20 -15.23 -5.35
CA ALA A 155 -2.43 -14.57 -6.42
C ALA A 155 -1.71 -15.58 -7.32
N ILE A 156 -1.15 -16.65 -6.76
CA ILE A 156 -0.58 -17.77 -7.53
C ILE A 156 -1.65 -18.41 -8.41
N SER A 157 -2.86 -18.63 -7.87
CA SER A 157 -3.99 -19.18 -8.62
C SER A 157 -4.45 -18.27 -9.77
N SER A 158 -4.29 -16.95 -9.61
CA SER A 158 -4.54 -16.00 -10.70
C SER A 158 -3.42 -16.06 -11.75
N ALA A 159 -2.16 -16.06 -11.30
CA ALA A 159 -0.98 -16.07 -12.18
C ALA A 159 -0.91 -17.32 -13.08
N THR A 160 -1.37 -18.48 -12.60
CA THR A 160 -1.37 -19.73 -13.40
C THR A 160 -2.28 -19.67 -14.62
N ARG A 161 -3.22 -18.72 -14.67
CA ARG A 161 -4.10 -18.51 -15.83
C ARG A 161 -3.38 -17.93 -17.05
N CYS A 162 -2.22 -17.30 -16.87
CA CYS A 162 -1.46 -16.67 -17.96
C CYS A 162 -2.32 -15.74 -18.85
N SER A 163 -3.20 -14.97 -18.23
CA SER A 163 -4.17 -14.10 -18.90
C SER A 163 -3.97 -12.66 -18.42
N SER A 164 -4.12 -11.68 -19.31
CA SER A 164 -4.16 -10.26 -18.94
C SER A 164 -5.55 -9.80 -18.48
N GLU A 165 -6.55 -10.67 -18.56
CA GLU A 165 -7.93 -10.33 -18.23
C GLU A 165 -8.19 -10.43 -16.73
N PRO A 166 -8.75 -9.39 -16.10
CA PRO A 166 -9.17 -9.43 -14.71
C PRO A 166 -10.14 -10.59 -14.43
N ILE A 167 -10.09 -11.15 -13.23
CA ILE A 167 -11.07 -12.15 -12.81
C ILE A 167 -12.41 -11.45 -12.51
N SER A 168 -13.47 -11.82 -13.23
CA SER A 168 -14.83 -11.40 -12.91
C SER A 168 -15.28 -11.95 -11.56
N GLY A 169 -15.83 -11.11 -10.67
CA GLY A 169 -16.48 -11.55 -9.43
C GLY A 169 -15.60 -11.60 -8.18
N LEU A 170 -14.38 -11.02 -8.20
CA LEU A 170 -13.70 -10.72 -6.94
C LEU A 170 -14.52 -9.69 -6.15
N PRO A 171 -14.64 -9.82 -4.81
CA PRO A 171 -15.32 -8.83 -4.00
C PRO A 171 -14.52 -7.51 -4.08
N TYR A 172 -15.00 -6.61 -4.95
CA TYR A 172 -14.32 -5.39 -5.39
C TYR A 172 -13.83 -4.49 -4.22
N PHE A 173 -14.44 -4.63 -3.05
CA PHE A 173 -14.16 -3.82 -1.87
C PHE A 173 -13.17 -4.44 -0.88
N GLU A 174 -13.01 -5.77 -0.88
CA GLU A 174 -12.13 -6.49 0.06
C GLU A 174 -10.76 -6.78 -0.55
N MET A 175 -10.74 -7.22 -1.81
CA MET A 175 -9.53 -7.68 -2.47
C MET A 175 -9.50 -7.15 -3.90
N VAL A 176 -8.38 -6.54 -4.27
CA VAL A 176 -8.10 -6.14 -5.65
C VAL A 176 -6.79 -6.77 -6.12
N GLU A 177 -6.54 -6.66 -7.42
CA GLU A 177 -5.40 -7.28 -8.07
C GLU A 177 -4.67 -6.30 -8.99
N ASN A 178 -3.35 -6.34 -8.96
CA ASN A 178 -2.50 -5.89 -10.06
C ASN A 178 -1.95 -7.11 -10.79
N MET A 179 -1.90 -7.02 -12.12
CA MET A 179 -1.41 -8.07 -12.97
C MET A 179 -0.56 -7.49 -14.10
N TYR A 180 0.51 -8.18 -14.47
CA TYR A 180 1.35 -7.83 -15.59
C TYR A 180 2.02 -9.06 -16.19
N MET A 181 2.05 -9.12 -17.52
CA MET A 181 2.78 -10.15 -18.24
C MET A 181 4.18 -9.63 -18.55
N VAL A 182 5.18 -10.20 -17.89
CA VAL A 182 6.59 -9.78 -18.01
C VAL A 182 7.27 -10.64 -19.07
N PRO A 183 7.86 -10.06 -20.13
CA PRO A 183 8.68 -10.82 -21.07
C PRO A 183 9.86 -11.51 -20.36
N LYS A 184 10.14 -12.78 -20.69
CA LYS A 184 11.32 -13.50 -20.14
C LYS A 184 12.65 -12.86 -20.53
N SER A 185 12.67 -12.00 -21.55
CA SER A 185 13.83 -11.17 -21.88
C SER A 185 14.14 -10.09 -20.83
N GLU A 186 13.16 -9.70 -20.02
CA GLU A 186 13.29 -8.67 -18.97
C GLU A 186 13.53 -9.25 -17.57
N ALA A 187 13.26 -10.55 -17.38
CA ALA A 187 13.43 -11.24 -16.11
C ALA A 187 13.75 -12.73 -16.31
N GLN A 188 14.85 -13.19 -15.75
CA GLN A 188 15.33 -14.57 -15.88
C GLN A 188 14.66 -15.54 -14.91
N ASN A 189 14.08 -15.04 -13.82
CA ASN A 189 13.48 -15.84 -12.77
C ASN A 189 12.24 -15.14 -12.17
N PRO A 190 11.42 -15.85 -11.37
CA PRO A 190 10.21 -15.29 -10.77
C PRO A 190 10.44 -14.07 -9.88
N GLU A 191 11.58 -14.01 -9.19
CA GLU A 191 11.94 -12.91 -8.30
C GLU A 191 12.24 -11.62 -9.08
N GLU A 192 12.98 -11.72 -10.19
CA GLU A 192 13.17 -10.59 -11.10
C GLU A 192 11.85 -10.15 -11.72
N ALA A 193 11.01 -11.12 -12.12
CA ALA A 193 9.75 -10.84 -12.79
C ALA A 193 8.79 -10.03 -11.90
N ILE A 194 8.67 -10.38 -10.60
CA ILE A 194 7.82 -9.60 -9.69
C ILE A 194 8.37 -8.18 -9.49
N ILE A 195 9.69 -8.00 -9.43
CA ILE A 195 10.29 -6.67 -9.29
C ILE A 195 10.08 -5.82 -10.56
N VAL A 196 10.15 -6.43 -11.75
CA VAL A 196 9.79 -5.77 -13.02
C VAL A 196 8.33 -5.34 -13.01
N ALA A 197 7.41 -6.22 -12.61
CA ALA A 197 5.98 -5.90 -12.51
C ALA A 197 5.69 -4.75 -11.52
N ILE A 198 6.28 -4.78 -10.32
CA ILE A 198 6.16 -3.72 -9.31
C ILE A 198 6.70 -2.38 -9.85
N LYS A 199 7.81 -2.39 -10.58
CA LYS A 199 8.34 -1.18 -11.25
C LYS A 199 7.37 -0.68 -12.32
N HIS A 200 6.79 -1.58 -13.12
CA HIS A 200 5.83 -1.26 -14.16
C HIS A 200 4.55 -0.64 -13.58
N TRP A 201 3.93 -1.25 -12.57
CA TRP A 201 2.73 -0.70 -11.93
C TRP A 201 3.00 0.66 -11.28
N TRP A 202 4.13 0.81 -10.60
CA TRP A 202 4.47 2.08 -9.95
C TRP A 202 4.82 3.20 -10.94
N SER A 203 5.36 2.88 -12.11
CA SER A 203 5.77 3.90 -13.10
C SER A 203 4.58 4.62 -13.74
N GLN A 204 3.36 4.08 -13.63
CA GLN A 204 2.18 4.62 -14.29
C GLN A 204 1.86 6.06 -13.87
N ILE A 205 2.20 6.47 -12.63
CA ILE A 205 2.07 7.86 -12.18
C ILE A 205 2.92 8.84 -13.01
N ARG A 206 4.05 8.39 -13.57
CA ARG A 206 4.93 9.20 -14.43
C ARG A 206 4.62 9.06 -15.92
N VAL A 207 4.06 7.93 -16.35
CA VAL A 207 3.81 7.64 -17.78
C VAL A 207 2.41 8.11 -18.19
N VAL A 208 1.39 7.67 -17.46
CA VAL A 208 0.00 8.02 -17.73
C VAL A 208 -0.36 9.32 -17.02
N GLY A 209 0.09 9.48 -15.77
CA GLY A 209 -0.39 10.55 -14.89
C GLY A 209 -1.83 10.28 -14.44
N GLY A 210 -2.54 11.32 -14.02
CA GLY A 210 -3.90 11.21 -13.49
C GLY A 210 -3.95 11.50 -11.99
N VAL A 211 -5.06 11.12 -11.36
CA VAL A 211 -5.33 11.30 -9.91
C VAL A 211 -5.23 12.75 -9.42
N GLU A 212 -5.91 13.64 -10.14
CA GLU A 212 -6.08 15.03 -9.73
C GLU A 212 -6.61 15.11 -8.28
N ASP A 213 -6.01 16.00 -7.49
CA ASP A 213 -6.30 16.14 -6.06
C ASP A 213 -6.24 14.84 -5.25
N LEU A 214 -5.46 13.85 -5.71
CA LEU A 214 -5.31 12.53 -5.11
C LEU A 214 -6.61 11.71 -5.02
N THR A 215 -7.62 12.06 -5.80
CA THR A 215 -8.92 11.36 -5.78
C THR A 215 -8.95 10.29 -6.86
N PHE A 216 -9.36 9.08 -6.49
CA PHE A 216 -9.60 8.02 -7.47
C PHE A 216 -10.99 8.17 -8.07
N THR A 217 -11.07 8.42 -9.37
CA THR A 217 -12.31 8.74 -10.08
C THR A 217 -12.79 7.58 -10.95
N ARG A 218 -13.97 7.74 -11.55
CA ARG A 218 -14.49 6.76 -12.51
C ARG A 218 -13.63 6.65 -13.78
N ASN A 219 -12.92 7.72 -14.14
CA ASN A 219 -12.04 7.75 -15.30
C ASN A 219 -10.76 6.94 -15.07
N ASP A 220 -10.40 6.66 -13.81
CA ASP A 220 -9.21 5.89 -13.47
C ASP A 220 -9.49 4.37 -13.48
N ILE A 221 -10.75 3.95 -13.60
CA ILE A 221 -11.14 2.54 -13.60
C ILE A 221 -10.63 1.86 -14.87
N ASN A 222 -9.97 0.72 -14.70
CA ASN A 222 -9.35 -0.06 -15.79
C ASN A 222 -8.27 0.67 -16.59
N GLU A 223 -7.90 1.89 -16.18
CA GLU A 223 -6.76 2.60 -16.73
C GLU A 223 -5.44 2.13 -16.06
N PRO A 224 -4.29 2.25 -16.73
CA PRO A 224 -3.02 1.81 -16.14
C PRO A 224 -2.66 2.52 -14.84
N ILE A 225 -3.11 3.77 -14.65
CA ILE A 225 -2.93 4.53 -13.39
C ILE A 225 -3.51 3.78 -12.19
N SER A 226 -4.56 2.97 -12.39
CA SER A 226 -5.17 2.16 -11.33
C SER A 226 -4.20 1.18 -10.67
N TRP A 227 -3.13 0.76 -11.38
CA TRP A 227 -2.12 -0.11 -10.80
C TRP A 227 -1.25 0.62 -9.79
N PHE A 228 -0.86 1.86 -10.09
CA PHE A 228 -0.14 2.73 -9.17
C PHE A 228 -0.99 3.01 -7.93
N THR A 229 -2.26 3.38 -8.11
CA THR A 229 -3.11 3.78 -6.98
C THR A 229 -3.38 2.64 -6.00
N ARG A 230 -3.50 1.39 -6.44
CA ARG A 230 -3.61 0.22 -5.53
C ARG A 230 -2.37 0.09 -4.64
N MET A 231 -1.18 0.29 -5.21
CA MET A 231 0.06 0.25 -4.44
C MET A 231 0.20 1.46 -3.49
N ALA A 232 -0.29 2.61 -3.92
CA ALA A 232 -0.21 3.88 -3.19
C ALA A 232 -1.34 4.08 -2.17
N TRP A 233 -2.33 3.20 -2.13
CA TRP A 233 -3.52 3.38 -1.28
C TRP A 233 -3.17 3.33 0.21
N ALA A 234 -3.40 4.42 0.94
CA ALA A 234 -2.90 4.59 2.31
C ALA A 234 -3.36 3.50 3.26
N THR A 235 -4.63 3.07 3.14
CA THR A 235 -5.27 2.12 4.06
C THR A 235 -5.15 0.65 3.65
N THR A 236 -4.46 0.34 2.56
CA THR A 236 -4.11 -1.05 2.22
C THR A 236 -3.05 -1.56 3.19
N GLN A 237 -3.34 -2.69 3.84
CA GLN A 237 -2.56 -3.25 4.95
C GLN A 237 -1.73 -4.47 4.54
N GLU A 238 -2.18 -5.21 3.55
CA GLU A 238 -1.62 -6.50 3.17
C GLU A 238 -1.39 -6.60 1.68
N VAL A 239 -0.33 -7.30 1.31
CA VAL A 239 -0.06 -7.72 -0.06
C VAL A 239 0.42 -9.17 -0.09
N GLY A 240 -0.02 -9.92 -1.09
CA GLY A 240 0.53 -11.24 -1.39
C GLY A 240 0.58 -11.43 -2.90
N CYS A 241 1.67 -12.01 -3.41
CA CYS A 241 1.94 -12.04 -4.83
C CYS A 241 2.29 -13.45 -5.31
N GLY A 242 2.01 -13.72 -6.57
CA GLY A 242 2.33 -14.97 -7.25
C GLY A 242 2.92 -14.69 -8.63
N VAL A 243 3.92 -15.48 -9.01
CA VAL A 243 4.48 -15.47 -10.35
C VAL A 243 4.44 -16.87 -10.95
N PHE A 244 4.01 -16.95 -12.21
CA PHE A 244 3.95 -18.21 -12.95
C PHE A 244 4.64 -18.10 -14.31
N SER A 245 5.36 -19.15 -14.71
CA SER A 245 5.98 -19.23 -16.04
C SER A 245 4.95 -19.65 -17.08
N CYS A 246 4.63 -18.76 -18.01
CA CYS A 246 3.73 -19.06 -19.11
C CYS A 246 4.47 -19.65 -20.32
N GLU A 247 3.75 -20.36 -21.18
CA GLU A 247 4.32 -21.03 -22.37
C GLU A 247 4.76 -20.02 -23.46
N ASN A 248 4.17 -18.83 -23.47
CA ASN A 248 4.39 -17.78 -24.47
C ASN A 248 5.62 -16.88 -24.19
N ASN A 249 6.68 -17.44 -23.60
CA ASN A 249 7.90 -16.73 -23.20
C ASN A 249 7.67 -15.52 -22.27
N GLN A 250 6.65 -15.59 -21.43
CA GLN A 250 6.34 -14.56 -20.45
C GLN A 250 6.22 -15.16 -19.04
N TRP A 251 6.39 -14.32 -18.04
CA TRP A 251 5.96 -14.56 -16.68
C TRP A 251 4.63 -13.85 -16.46
N SER A 252 3.65 -14.52 -15.86
CA SER A 252 2.48 -13.84 -15.32
C SER A 252 2.77 -13.45 -13.88
N ALA A 253 2.88 -12.16 -13.59
CA ALA A 253 3.10 -11.62 -12.26
C ALA A 253 1.83 -10.97 -11.72
N VAL A 254 1.40 -11.38 -10.54
CA VAL A 254 0.15 -10.94 -9.91
C VAL A 254 0.41 -10.57 -8.46
N CYS A 255 -0.11 -9.43 -8.01
CA CYS A 255 -0.20 -9.07 -6.61
C CYS A 255 -1.65 -8.78 -6.22
N ARG A 256 -2.06 -9.27 -5.06
CA ARG A 256 -3.35 -8.97 -4.44
C ARG A 256 -3.16 -8.13 -3.20
N TYR A 257 -4.12 -7.25 -2.96
CA TYR A 257 -4.07 -6.24 -1.92
C TYR A 257 -5.31 -6.30 -1.03
N SER A 258 -5.14 -6.12 0.28
CA SER A 258 -6.22 -6.03 1.26
C SER A 258 -5.95 -4.95 2.32
N THR A 259 -6.88 -4.08 2.67
CA THR A 259 -8.12 -3.80 1.92
C THR A 259 -7.79 -3.27 0.53
N GLY A 260 -8.70 -3.49 -0.44
CA GLY A 260 -8.37 -3.34 -1.85
C GLY A 260 -8.13 -1.91 -2.38
N GLY A 261 -8.59 -0.87 -1.69
CA GLY A 261 -8.46 0.50 -2.18
C GLY A 261 -9.20 0.77 -3.52
N ASN A 262 -8.74 1.77 -4.28
CA ASN A 262 -9.34 2.22 -5.55
C ASN A 262 -10.87 2.40 -5.49
N ARG A 263 -11.33 2.99 -4.40
CA ARG A 263 -12.74 3.31 -4.19
C ARG A 263 -13.04 4.64 -4.88
N ILE A 264 -14.11 4.63 -5.68
CA ILE A 264 -14.50 5.80 -6.49
C ILE A 264 -14.85 6.95 -5.55
N ASN A 265 -14.32 8.14 -5.85
CA ASN A 265 -14.47 9.37 -5.09
C ASN A 265 -13.81 9.35 -3.70
N GLU A 266 -12.93 8.38 -3.42
CA GLU A 266 -12.10 8.39 -2.22
C GLU A 266 -10.67 8.87 -2.55
N GLN A 267 -10.03 9.47 -1.56
CA GLN A 267 -8.63 9.86 -1.66
C GLN A 267 -7.71 8.63 -1.57
N ILE A 268 -6.66 8.61 -2.39
CA ILE A 268 -5.63 7.58 -2.37
C ILE A 268 -4.89 7.60 -1.02
N TYR A 269 -4.60 8.80 -0.52
CA TYR A 269 -4.01 9.05 0.79
C TYR A 269 -4.32 10.48 1.24
N GLU A 270 -4.16 10.75 2.54
CA GLU A 270 -4.35 12.10 3.09
C GLU A 270 -3.06 12.91 2.99
N LYS A 271 -3.17 14.16 2.54
CA LYS A 271 -2.03 15.09 2.48
C LYS A 271 -1.59 15.50 3.87
N GLY A 272 -0.29 15.49 4.12
CA GLY A 272 0.26 16.07 5.34
C GLY A 272 1.65 15.58 5.70
N THR A 273 2.11 15.97 6.88
CA THR A 273 3.39 15.51 7.43
C THR A 273 3.34 13.99 7.63
N PRO A 274 4.37 13.22 7.23
CA PRO A 274 4.38 11.78 7.40
C PRO A 274 4.01 11.36 8.82
N CYS A 275 3.11 10.38 8.91
CA CYS A 275 2.58 9.82 10.16
C CYS A 275 1.75 10.78 11.05
N SER A 276 1.41 11.99 10.60
CA SER A 276 0.62 12.93 11.41
C SER A 276 -0.87 12.54 11.52
N ALA A 277 -1.32 11.55 10.76
CA ALA A 277 -2.71 11.09 10.74
C ALA A 277 -2.80 9.56 10.59
N CYS A 278 -1.94 8.80 11.29
CA CYS A 278 -2.00 7.34 11.22
C CYS A 278 -3.41 6.83 11.61
N PRO A 279 -4.01 5.90 10.83
CA PRO A 279 -5.43 5.57 10.94
C PRO A 279 -5.77 4.69 12.16
N THR A 280 -4.78 4.04 12.77
CA THR A 280 -4.94 3.20 13.96
C THR A 280 -4.24 3.85 15.15
N ALA A 281 -4.93 3.92 16.30
CA ALA A 281 -4.46 4.63 17.50
C ALA A 281 -3.11 4.12 18.02
N ASP A 282 -2.83 2.83 17.84
CA ASP A 282 -1.58 2.21 18.28
C ASP A 282 -0.48 2.25 17.21
N SER A 283 -0.75 2.81 16.02
CA SER A 283 0.29 2.87 14.98
C SER A 283 1.38 3.87 15.33
N LEU A 284 2.62 3.41 15.18
CA LEU A 284 3.81 4.22 15.34
C LEU A 284 4.37 4.59 13.98
N CYS A 285 5.00 5.76 13.90
CA CYS A 285 5.79 6.13 12.75
C CYS A 285 7.10 5.35 12.77
N ASN A 286 7.31 4.47 11.80
CA ASN A 286 8.57 3.74 11.68
C ASN A 286 9.69 4.63 11.09
N THR A 287 10.91 4.08 11.01
CA THR A 287 12.08 4.74 10.42
C THR A 287 11.86 5.14 8.96
N ASP A 288 11.07 4.36 8.22
CA ASP A 288 10.69 4.60 6.83
C ASP A 288 9.53 5.61 6.65
N LYS A 289 9.08 6.28 7.72
CA LYS A 289 7.98 7.25 7.68
C LYS A 289 6.63 6.66 7.23
N LEU A 290 6.41 5.40 7.60
CA LEU A 290 5.14 4.69 7.43
C LEU A 290 4.48 4.45 8.79
N CYS A 291 3.15 4.46 8.80
CA CYS A 291 2.35 4.07 9.94
C CYS A 291 2.41 2.54 10.09
N ALA A 292 3.10 2.05 11.11
CA ALA A 292 3.31 0.63 11.36
C ALA A 292 2.66 0.19 12.68
N PRO A 293 2.22 -1.08 12.82
CA PRO A 293 1.79 -1.61 14.11
C PRO A 293 2.91 -1.54 15.16
N PRO A 294 2.58 -1.50 16.47
CA PRO A 294 3.56 -1.63 17.54
C PRO A 294 4.45 -2.87 17.33
N GLY A 295 5.77 -2.72 17.51
CA GLY A 295 6.71 -3.84 17.39
C GLY A 295 7.18 -4.17 15.97
N SER A 296 6.74 -3.43 14.95
CA SER A 296 7.21 -3.57 13.55
C SER A 296 8.41 -2.67 13.20
N ALA A 297 9.04 -2.05 14.21
CA ALA A 297 10.21 -1.19 14.02
C ALA A 297 11.48 -2.05 14.01
N THR A 298 11.96 -2.38 12.80
CA THR A 298 13.32 -2.89 12.56
C THR A 298 13.94 -2.10 11.44
#